data_AF-A0A7U3YB44-F1
#
_entry.id   AF-A0A7U3YB44-F1
#
_cell.length_a   1.000
_cell.length_b   1.000
_cell.length_c   1.000
_cell.angle_alpha   90.00
_cell.angle_beta   90.00
_cell.angle_gamma   90.00
#
_symmetry.space_group_name_H-M   'P 1'
#
loop_
_entity.id
_entity.type
_entity.pdbx_description
1 polymer ?
#
loop_
_entity_poly.entity_id
_entity_poly.type
_entity_poly.pdbx_seq_one_letter_code
_entity_poly.pdbx_strand_id
1 'polypeptide(L)'
;MDIKKPVIITMASIKGGVGKSTLSILFSHVLKESGKKVLLIDLDPQNSLTSYFHRHVNNIKKYNVYNMLKGNVNFNECVNKINDYISIIPSHPVLENFNAEIVDFKEIVLEYYLNENMQQCNFDYIIIDTSPNSGYLLKNALNAANYIVIPVQIELWSLESFTMLINSINKISKFRNKVYNISIVENQFIKNRNIIKELESLLHKKYKEYVKGKIHYSNGIKIFITKREEPAIKETYYEETKNTLKNIFSV
;
A
#
# COMPACT_ATOMS: atom_id res chain seq x y z
N MET A 1 -27.53 -12.50 -4.01
CA MET A 1 -26.25 -12.93 -3.42
C MET A 1 -25.51 -11.66 -3.03
N ASP A 2 -25.27 -11.43 -1.74
CA ASP A 2 -24.50 -10.28 -1.30
C ASP A 2 -23.07 -10.42 -1.81
N ILE A 3 -22.72 -9.60 -2.79
CA ILE A 3 -21.37 -9.56 -3.34
C ILE A 3 -20.46 -9.01 -2.24
N LYS A 4 -19.59 -9.87 -1.70
CA LYS A 4 -18.63 -9.48 -0.67
C LYS A 4 -17.69 -8.43 -1.26
N LYS A 5 -17.77 -7.20 -0.75
CA LYS A 5 -16.83 -6.13 -1.15
C LYS A 5 -15.41 -6.48 -0.71
N PRO A 6 -14.38 -6.20 -1.53
CA PRO A 6 -13.00 -6.42 -1.14
C PRO A 6 -12.60 -5.54 0.04
N VAL A 7 -11.62 -6.02 0.79
CA VAL A 7 -10.96 -5.23 1.84
C VAL A 7 -9.87 -4.38 1.19
N ILE A 8 -9.98 -3.05 1.33
CA ILE A 8 -9.02 -2.09 0.78
C ILE A 8 -7.97 -1.74 1.84
N ILE A 9 -6.70 -1.97 1.50
CA ILE A 9 -5.52 -1.75 2.33
C ILE A 9 -4.69 -0.64 1.66
N THR A 10 -4.45 0.45 2.36
CA THR A 10 -3.57 1.52 1.88
C THR A 10 -2.24 1.48 2.61
N MET A 11 -1.15 1.36 1.84
CA MET A 11 0.22 1.46 2.35
C MET A 11 0.60 2.95 2.42
N ALA A 12 0.53 3.55 3.61
CA ALA A 12 0.73 4.99 3.79
C ALA A 12 2.01 5.31 4.56
N SER A 13 2.83 6.19 4.04
CA SER A 13 3.96 6.79 4.77
C SER A 13 4.44 8.03 4.04
N ILE A 14 4.59 9.14 4.77
CA ILE A 14 5.12 10.40 4.23
C ILE A 14 6.65 10.43 4.12
N LYS A 15 7.32 9.35 4.54
CA LYS A 15 8.75 9.16 4.37
C LYS A 15 9.01 8.26 3.17
N GLY A 16 9.96 8.64 2.33
CA GLY A 16 10.50 7.80 1.25
C GLY A 16 11.27 6.60 1.80
N GLY A 17 11.39 5.53 1.02
CA GLY A 17 12.32 4.44 1.32
C GLY A 17 11.93 3.48 2.47
N VAL A 18 10.79 3.68 3.14
CA VAL A 18 10.35 2.80 4.25
C VAL A 18 9.83 1.42 3.81
N GLY A 19 9.83 1.13 2.51
CA GLY A 19 9.43 -0.17 1.96
C GLY A 19 7.92 -0.36 1.71
N LYS A 20 7.18 0.70 1.37
CA LYS A 20 5.74 0.62 0.99
C LYS A 20 5.49 -0.39 -0.14
N SER A 21 6.12 -0.18 -1.30
CA SER A 21 5.98 -1.07 -2.47
C SER A 21 6.45 -2.50 -2.17
N THR A 22 7.54 -2.66 -1.41
CA THR A 22 8.04 -3.98 -0.99
C THR A 22 7.02 -4.73 -0.15
N LEU A 23 6.39 -4.06 0.81
CA LEU A 23 5.33 -4.66 1.62
C LEU A 23 4.06 -4.93 0.81
N SER A 24 3.70 -4.07 -0.15
CA SER A 24 2.60 -4.33 -1.08
C SER A 24 2.82 -5.65 -1.84
N ILE A 25 4.04 -5.88 -2.33
CA ILE A 25 4.44 -7.13 -2.97
C ILE A 25 4.32 -8.28 -1.98
N LEU A 26 4.98 -8.21 -0.83
CA LEU A 26 4.97 -9.28 0.17
C LEU A 26 3.54 -9.64 0.63
N PHE A 27 2.71 -8.64 0.91
CA PHE A 27 1.33 -8.84 1.34
C PHE A 27 0.52 -9.53 0.25
N SER A 28 0.66 -9.12 -1.02
CA SER A 28 -0.05 -9.76 -2.13
C SER A 28 0.35 -11.24 -2.30
N HIS A 29 1.62 -11.57 -2.13
CA HIS A 29 2.10 -12.96 -2.25
C HIS A 29 1.65 -13.83 -1.07
N VAL A 30 1.63 -13.31 0.16
CA VAL A 30 1.12 -14.06 1.33
C VAL A 30 -0.40 -14.27 1.25
N LEU A 31 -1.14 -13.25 0.81
CA LEU A 31 -2.58 -13.38 0.59
C LEU A 31 -2.89 -14.37 -0.54
N LYS A 32 -2.10 -14.38 -1.63
CA LYS A 32 -2.15 -15.41 -2.68
C LYS A 32 -2.00 -16.82 -2.11
N GLU A 33 -1.04 -17.06 -1.21
CA GLU A 33 -0.84 -18.38 -0.57
C GLU A 33 -2.10 -18.84 0.19
N SER A 34 -2.89 -17.89 0.69
CA SER A 34 -4.16 -18.16 1.38
C SER A 34 -5.37 -18.24 0.42
N GLY A 35 -5.11 -18.37 -0.89
CA GLY A 35 -6.12 -18.47 -1.95
C GLY A 35 -6.89 -17.18 -2.22
N LYS A 36 -6.38 -16.03 -1.75
CA LYS A 36 -7.08 -14.73 -1.89
C LYS A 36 -6.70 -14.05 -3.20
N LYS A 37 -7.70 -13.48 -3.87
CA LYS A 37 -7.50 -12.64 -5.06
C LYS A 37 -7.20 -11.20 -4.66
N VAL A 38 -6.08 -10.68 -5.15
CA VAL A 38 -5.53 -9.38 -4.78
C VAL A 38 -5.39 -8.50 -6.01
N LEU A 39 -5.92 -7.28 -5.92
CA LEU A 39 -5.62 -6.20 -6.86
C LEU A 39 -4.61 -5.24 -6.22
N LEU A 40 -3.46 -5.08 -6.85
CA LEU A 40 -2.51 -4.03 -6.55
C LEU A 40 -2.89 -2.76 -7.32
N ILE A 41 -2.83 -1.60 -6.67
CA ILE A 41 -2.95 -0.30 -7.33
C ILE A 41 -1.70 0.50 -6.99
N ASP A 42 -0.88 0.76 -8.00
CA ASP A 42 0.28 1.64 -7.85
C ASP A 42 -0.19 3.09 -8.00
N LEU A 43 -0.14 3.85 -6.91
CA LEU A 43 -0.50 5.27 -6.84
C LEU A 43 0.74 6.12 -6.53
N ASP A 44 1.92 5.67 -6.98
CA ASP A 44 3.18 6.40 -6.91
C ASP A 44 3.67 6.80 -8.31
N PRO A 45 3.85 8.09 -8.63
CA PRO A 45 4.45 8.52 -9.90
C PRO A 45 5.84 7.91 -10.16
N GLN A 46 6.57 7.51 -9.12
CA GLN A 46 7.86 6.79 -9.21
C GLN A 46 7.71 5.32 -9.60
N ASN A 47 6.48 4.83 -9.74
CA ASN A 47 6.07 3.56 -10.34
C ASN A 47 6.88 2.32 -9.92
N SER A 48 7.37 2.28 -8.68
CA SER A 48 8.26 1.22 -8.20
C SER A 48 7.58 -0.15 -8.16
N LEU A 49 6.31 -0.19 -7.75
CA LEU A 49 5.51 -1.42 -7.75
C LEU A 49 5.23 -1.89 -9.18
N THR A 50 4.88 -0.98 -10.07
CA THR A 50 4.67 -1.26 -11.49
C THR A 50 5.94 -1.77 -12.16
N SER A 51 7.09 -1.16 -11.86
CA SER A 51 8.41 -1.53 -12.40
C SER A 51 8.80 -2.96 -12.00
N TYR A 52 8.47 -3.38 -10.77
CA TYR A 52 8.67 -4.76 -10.32
C TYR A 52 7.88 -5.76 -11.18
N PHE A 53 6.64 -5.43 -11.54
CA PHE A 53 5.75 -6.29 -12.35
C PHE A 53 5.76 -5.98 -13.86
N HIS A 54 6.74 -5.23 -14.38
CA HIS A 54 6.70 -4.67 -15.74
C HIS A 54 6.43 -5.69 -16.86
N ARG A 55 6.81 -6.96 -16.69
CA ARG A 55 6.60 -8.03 -17.69
C ARG A 55 5.13 -8.32 -17.96
N HIS A 56 4.25 -7.94 -17.04
CA HIS A 56 2.81 -8.18 -17.12
C HIS A 56 2.02 -6.92 -17.49
N VAL A 57 2.69 -5.78 -17.60
CA VAL A 57 2.04 -4.48 -17.80
C VAL A 57 2.09 -4.10 -19.27
N ASN A 58 0.93 -4.05 -19.90
CA ASN A 58 0.80 -3.73 -21.33
C ASN A 58 0.30 -2.31 -21.56
N ASN A 59 0.86 -1.64 -22.56
CA ASN A 59 0.43 -0.31 -23.01
C ASN A 59 0.27 0.73 -21.86
N ILE A 60 1.23 0.72 -20.92
CA ILE A 60 1.27 1.55 -19.71
C ILE A 60 1.05 3.05 -19.96
N LYS A 61 1.41 3.56 -21.13
CA LYS A 61 1.18 4.97 -21.48
C LYS A 61 -0.31 5.33 -21.56
N LYS A 62 -1.14 4.39 -22.03
CA LYS A 62 -2.60 4.55 -22.13
C LYS A 62 -3.30 3.99 -20.90
N TYR A 63 -3.00 2.75 -20.53
CA TYR A 63 -3.69 2.03 -19.46
C TYR A 63 -2.91 2.13 -18.15
N ASN A 64 -3.16 3.20 -17.41
CA ASN A 64 -2.56 3.46 -16.09
C ASN A 64 -3.54 4.19 -15.17
N VAL A 65 -3.22 4.22 -13.89
CA VAL A 65 -4.05 4.83 -12.84
C VAL A 65 -4.35 6.31 -13.09
N TYR A 66 -3.42 7.06 -13.69
CA TYR A 66 -3.65 8.48 -13.99
C TYR A 66 -4.77 8.65 -15.01
N ASN A 67 -4.69 7.95 -16.14
CA ASN A 67 -5.73 8.03 -17.17
C ASN A 67 -7.08 7.50 -16.67
N MET A 68 -7.07 6.49 -15.79
CA MET A 68 -8.28 6.02 -15.12
C MET A 68 -8.88 7.11 -14.23
N LEU A 69 -8.08 7.76 -13.36
CA LEU A 69 -8.53 8.86 -12.50
C LEU A 69 -9.02 10.07 -13.31
N LYS A 70 -8.53 10.26 -14.53
CA LYS A 70 -9.01 11.30 -15.46
C LYS A 70 -10.28 10.91 -16.21
N GLY A 71 -10.74 9.66 -16.12
CA GLY A 71 -11.86 9.13 -16.89
C GLY A 71 -11.56 8.90 -18.37
N ASN A 72 -10.28 8.88 -18.77
CA ASN A 72 -9.86 8.67 -20.15
C ASN A 72 -9.91 7.19 -20.57
N VAL A 73 -9.92 6.28 -19.59
CA VAL A 73 -9.96 4.82 -19.77
C VAL A 73 -10.80 4.20 -18.66
N ASN A 74 -11.42 3.05 -18.94
CA ASN A 74 -12.22 2.35 -17.95
C ASN A 74 -11.34 1.57 -16.96
N PHE A 75 -11.86 1.33 -15.76
CA PHE A 75 -11.18 0.57 -14.71
C PHE A 75 -10.67 -0.79 -15.22
N ASN A 76 -11.53 -1.57 -15.88
CA ASN A 76 -11.19 -2.90 -16.37
C ASN A 76 -10.08 -2.90 -17.44
N GLU A 77 -9.95 -1.82 -18.22
CA GLU A 77 -8.87 -1.69 -19.20
C GLU A 77 -7.50 -1.47 -18.55
N CYS A 78 -7.48 -0.93 -17.33
CA CYS A 78 -6.26 -0.73 -16.56
C CYS A 78 -5.81 -1.97 -15.78
N VAL A 79 -6.68 -2.96 -15.59
CA VAL A 79 -6.36 -4.17 -14.83
C VAL A 79 -5.50 -5.12 -15.66
N ASN A 80 -4.25 -5.29 -15.24
CA ASN A 80 -3.30 -6.23 -15.84
C ASN A 80 -3.13 -7.45 -14.92
N LYS A 81 -3.26 -8.66 -15.47
CA LYS A 81 -3.11 -9.91 -14.71
C LYS A 81 -1.63 -10.27 -14.54
N ILE A 82 -1.18 -10.48 -13.29
CA ILE A 82 0.16 -11.02 -12.99
C ILE A 82 0.13 -12.54 -13.00
N ASN A 83 -0.84 -13.11 -12.28
CA ASN A 83 -1.13 -14.54 -12.21
C ASN A 83 -2.61 -14.75 -11.84
N ASP A 84 -3.03 -15.97 -11.50
CA ASP A 84 -4.44 -16.29 -11.20
C ASP A 84 -5.01 -15.59 -9.96
N TYR A 85 -4.15 -15.10 -9.07
CA TYR A 85 -4.52 -14.48 -7.80
C TYR A 85 -4.16 -13.01 -7.72
N ILE A 86 -3.15 -12.54 -8.46
CA ILE A 86 -2.64 -11.17 -8.37
C ILE A 86 -2.86 -10.45 -9.69
N SER A 87 -3.46 -9.26 -9.60
CA SER A 87 -3.59 -8.29 -10.68
C SER A 87 -3.01 -6.95 -10.25
N ILE A 88 -2.72 -6.06 -11.21
CA ILE A 88 -2.22 -4.72 -10.97
C ILE A 88 -2.92 -3.68 -11.85
N ILE A 89 -3.24 -2.52 -11.28
CA ILE A 89 -3.44 -1.27 -11.99
C ILE A 89 -2.12 -0.47 -11.89
N PRO A 90 -1.42 -0.27 -13.02
CA PRO A 90 -0.08 0.30 -13.01
C PRO A 90 -0.09 1.82 -12.89
N SER A 91 1.02 2.37 -12.40
CA SER A 91 1.33 3.80 -12.41
C SER A 91 2.27 4.18 -13.57
N HIS A 92 2.19 5.43 -14.01
CA HIS A 92 3.09 6.02 -14.99
C HIS A 92 3.53 7.41 -14.49
N PRO A 93 4.75 7.90 -14.79
CA PRO A 93 5.24 9.19 -14.28
C PRO A 93 4.32 10.40 -14.51
N VAL A 94 3.45 10.34 -15.53
CA VAL A 94 2.40 11.33 -15.79
C VAL A 94 1.44 11.53 -14.61
N LEU A 95 1.34 10.55 -13.69
CA LEU A 95 0.55 10.64 -12.47
C LEU A 95 0.93 11.84 -11.59
N GLU A 96 2.16 12.33 -11.67
CA GLU A 96 2.59 13.54 -10.93
C GLU A 96 1.69 14.74 -11.25
N ASN A 97 1.25 14.87 -12.51
CA ASN A 97 0.37 15.96 -12.96
C ASN A 97 -0.97 15.95 -12.23
N PHE A 98 -1.43 14.78 -11.76
CA PHE A 98 -2.68 14.68 -11.04
C PHE A 98 -2.72 15.64 -9.85
N ASN A 99 -1.63 15.88 -9.13
CA ASN A 99 -1.65 16.81 -7.99
C ASN A 99 -1.88 18.27 -8.37
N ALA A 100 -1.41 18.71 -9.55
CA ALA A 100 -1.51 20.10 -10.01
C ALA A 100 -2.81 20.41 -10.76
N GLU A 101 -3.40 19.43 -11.44
CA GLU A 101 -4.56 19.65 -12.29
C GLU A 101 -5.86 19.93 -11.51
N ILE A 102 -6.77 20.71 -12.11
CA ILE A 102 -8.10 20.92 -11.54
C ILE A 102 -8.98 19.73 -11.94
N VAL A 103 -9.51 19.03 -10.93
CA VAL A 103 -10.40 17.87 -11.07
C VAL A 103 -11.48 18.02 -10.02
N ASP A 104 -12.73 17.81 -10.39
CA ASP A 104 -13.84 17.87 -9.43
C ASP A 104 -13.77 16.69 -8.46
N PHE A 105 -14.07 16.95 -7.18
CA PHE A 105 -14.04 15.93 -6.11
C PHE A 105 -12.73 15.14 -6.06
N LYS A 106 -11.62 15.82 -6.38
CA LYS A 106 -10.30 15.25 -6.64
C LYS A 106 -9.81 14.26 -5.59
N GLU A 107 -10.13 14.46 -4.33
CA GLU A 107 -9.73 13.63 -3.20
C GLU A 107 -10.43 12.27 -3.08
N ILE A 108 -11.55 12.04 -3.81
CA ILE A 108 -12.36 10.82 -3.72
C ILE A 108 -12.53 10.10 -5.07
N VAL A 109 -11.85 10.55 -6.12
CA VAL A 109 -11.96 9.98 -7.48
C VAL A 109 -11.65 8.48 -7.50
N LEU A 110 -10.60 8.05 -6.79
CA LEU A 110 -10.27 6.63 -6.67
C LEU A 110 -11.39 5.84 -5.98
N GLU A 111 -11.92 6.35 -4.87
CA GLU A 111 -13.02 5.70 -4.15
C GLU A 111 -14.26 5.55 -5.03
N TYR A 112 -14.58 6.55 -5.86
CA TYR A 112 -15.64 6.49 -6.85
C TYR A 112 -15.43 5.33 -7.84
N TYR A 113 -14.28 5.30 -8.52
CA TYR A 113 -14.01 4.22 -9.50
C TYR A 113 -14.01 2.83 -8.86
N LEU A 114 -13.50 2.70 -7.64
CA LEU A 114 -13.55 1.43 -6.93
C LEU A 114 -15.01 1.03 -6.66
N ASN A 115 -15.82 1.92 -6.09
CA ASN A 115 -17.23 1.61 -5.78
C ASN A 115 -18.06 1.21 -7.01
N GLU A 116 -17.87 1.89 -8.14
CA GLU A 116 -18.59 1.60 -9.39
C GLU A 116 -18.23 0.24 -9.99
N ASN A 117 -16.98 -0.21 -9.82
CA ASN A 117 -16.48 -1.41 -10.49
C ASN A 117 -16.36 -2.64 -9.57
N MET A 118 -16.37 -2.45 -8.24
CA MET A 118 -16.11 -3.54 -7.28
C MET A 118 -17.11 -4.70 -7.34
N GLN A 119 -18.36 -4.45 -7.74
CA GLN A 119 -19.34 -5.53 -7.85
C GLN A 119 -19.06 -6.47 -9.04
N GLN A 120 -18.34 -5.98 -10.05
CA GLN A 120 -18.04 -6.72 -11.27
C GLN A 120 -16.68 -7.43 -11.19
N CYS A 121 -15.83 -7.03 -10.24
CA CYS A 121 -14.50 -7.59 -10.06
C CYS A 121 -14.47 -8.61 -8.91
N ASN A 122 -13.85 -9.77 -9.16
CA ASN A 122 -13.72 -10.84 -8.18
C ASN A 122 -12.38 -10.73 -7.41
N PHE A 123 -12.25 -9.71 -6.56
CA PHE A 123 -11.10 -9.54 -5.66
C PHE A 123 -11.53 -9.65 -4.20
N ASP A 124 -10.71 -10.30 -3.38
CA ASP A 124 -10.86 -10.32 -1.93
C ASP A 124 -10.21 -9.10 -1.26
N TYR A 125 -9.07 -8.66 -1.81
CA TYR A 125 -8.26 -7.58 -1.28
C TYR A 125 -7.81 -6.60 -2.36
N ILE A 126 -7.68 -5.34 -1.99
CA ILE A 126 -7.05 -4.30 -2.79
C ILE A 126 -5.93 -3.69 -1.98
N ILE A 127 -4.73 -3.62 -2.53
CA ILE A 127 -3.59 -2.97 -1.89
C ILE A 127 -3.20 -1.75 -2.71
N ILE A 128 -3.33 -0.57 -2.10
CA ILE A 128 -2.96 0.70 -2.71
C ILE A 128 -1.56 1.07 -2.20
N ASP A 129 -0.59 1.09 -3.10
CA ASP A 129 0.77 1.56 -2.84
C ASP A 129 0.85 3.05 -3.14
N THR A 130 1.26 3.88 -2.18
CA THR A 130 1.25 5.33 -2.35
C THR A 130 2.66 5.89 -2.49
N SER A 131 2.77 7.07 -3.10
CA SER A 131 3.99 7.89 -3.00
C SER A 131 4.19 8.43 -1.56
N PRO A 132 5.42 8.89 -1.22
CA PRO A 132 5.67 9.58 0.05
C PRO A 132 5.10 11.01 0.12
N ASN A 133 4.56 11.54 -0.97
CA ASN A 133 4.12 12.93 -1.03
C ASN A 133 2.75 13.12 -0.37
N SER A 134 2.62 14.17 0.46
CA SER A 134 1.36 14.58 1.09
C SER A 134 0.48 15.36 0.11
N GLY A 135 -0.08 14.67 -0.89
CA GLY A 135 -0.89 15.28 -1.96
C GLY A 135 -2.31 14.71 -2.08
N TYR A 136 -2.96 14.99 -3.22
CA TYR A 136 -4.26 14.43 -3.55
C TYR A 136 -4.22 12.93 -3.78
N LEU A 137 -3.09 12.38 -4.23
CA LEU A 137 -2.89 10.93 -4.36
C LEU A 137 -3.05 10.23 -3.00
N LEU A 138 -2.38 10.74 -1.96
CA LEU A 138 -2.53 10.20 -0.61
C LEU A 138 -3.98 10.33 -0.11
N LYS A 139 -4.64 11.48 -0.34
CA LYS A 139 -6.05 11.66 0.04
C LYS A 139 -6.97 10.63 -0.66
N ASN A 140 -6.76 10.35 -1.95
CA ASN A 140 -7.50 9.32 -2.67
C ASN A 140 -7.33 7.95 -2.04
N ALA A 141 -6.09 7.55 -1.77
CA ALA A 141 -5.80 6.27 -1.15
C ALA A 141 -6.41 6.16 0.26
N LEU A 142 -6.36 7.22 1.07
CA LEU A 142 -6.93 7.25 2.41
C LEU A 142 -8.47 7.23 2.38
N ASN A 143 -9.10 8.00 1.51
CA ASN A 143 -10.55 7.99 1.36
C ASN A 143 -11.09 6.62 0.92
N ALA A 144 -10.36 5.90 0.06
CA ALA A 144 -10.72 4.54 -0.35
C ALA A 144 -10.48 3.46 0.75
N ALA A 145 -9.52 3.66 1.65
CA ALA A 145 -9.02 2.61 2.55
C ALA A 145 -10.07 2.07 3.56
N ASN A 146 -10.04 0.77 3.83
CA ASN A 146 -10.62 0.18 5.06
C ASN A 146 -9.54 0.02 6.14
N TYR A 147 -8.35 -0.41 5.72
CA TYR A 147 -7.17 -0.58 6.55
C TYR A 147 -6.07 0.35 6.07
N ILE A 148 -5.33 0.94 7.01
CA ILE A 148 -4.16 1.77 6.72
C ILE A 148 -2.97 1.10 7.37
N VAL A 149 -2.00 0.69 6.56
CA VAL A 149 -0.77 0.06 7.00
C VAL A 149 0.37 1.06 6.84
N ILE A 150 1.04 1.36 7.95
CA ILE A 150 2.08 2.37 8.03
C ILE A 150 3.43 1.70 8.29
N PRO A 151 4.24 1.47 7.24
CA PRO A 151 5.61 1.01 7.44
C PRO A 151 6.45 2.10 8.09
N VAL A 152 7.16 1.72 9.14
CA VAL A 152 8.07 2.60 9.89
C VAL A 152 9.44 1.95 9.97
N GLN A 153 10.45 2.66 9.48
CA GLN A 153 11.85 2.35 9.76
C GLN A 153 12.27 3.13 11.00
N ILE A 154 12.80 2.49 12.04
CA ILE A 154 13.08 3.15 13.33
C ILE A 154 14.31 4.07 13.21
N GLU A 155 14.03 5.35 12.98
CA GLU A 155 15.02 6.44 12.89
C GLU A 155 14.46 7.73 13.51
N LEU A 156 15.33 8.70 13.83
CA LEU A 156 14.99 9.97 14.49
C LEU A 156 13.72 10.64 13.94
N TRP A 157 13.62 10.79 12.62
CA TRP A 157 12.53 11.52 11.95
C TRP A 157 11.22 10.74 11.78
N SER A 158 11.19 9.49 12.25
CA SER A 158 10.09 8.57 11.96
C SER A 158 8.85 8.86 12.81
N LEU A 159 9.06 9.29 14.06
CA LEU A 159 7.97 9.67 14.96
C LEU A 159 7.26 10.94 14.50
N GLU A 160 8.01 11.92 14.00
CA GLU A 160 7.45 13.16 13.45
C GLU A 160 6.64 12.85 12.18
N SER A 161 7.25 12.11 11.24
CA SER A 161 6.59 11.70 10.00
C SER A 161 5.28 10.94 10.26
N PHE A 162 5.32 10.03 11.23
CA PHE A 162 4.15 9.28 11.67
C PHE A 162 3.06 10.18 12.26
N THR A 163 3.44 11.12 13.13
CA THR A 163 2.50 12.05 13.77
C THR A 163 1.78 12.92 12.73
N MET A 164 2.50 13.41 11.71
CA MET A 164 1.90 14.16 10.59
C MET A 164 0.91 13.31 9.78
N LEU A 165 1.23 12.04 9.52
CA LEU A 165 0.34 11.12 8.82
C LEU A 165 -0.92 10.84 9.63
N ILE A 166 -0.80 10.53 10.93
CA ILE A 166 -1.95 10.32 11.82
C ILE A 166 -2.85 11.55 11.88
N ASN A 167 -2.27 12.75 11.96
CA ASN A 167 -3.06 13.99 11.93
C ASN A 167 -3.85 14.14 10.62
N SER A 168 -3.26 13.72 9.49
CA SER A 168 -3.94 13.74 8.19
C SER A 168 -5.07 12.71 8.13
N ILE A 169 -4.84 11.49 8.63
CA ILE A 169 -5.86 10.44 8.73
C ILE A 169 -7.02 10.88 9.62
N ASN A 170 -6.73 11.48 10.79
CA ASN A 170 -7.74 11.97 11.73
C ASN A 170 -8.62 13.08 11.13
N LYS A 171 -8.03 13.99 10.33
CA LYS A 171 -8.80 15.03 9.61
C LYS A 171 -9.80 14.41 8.64
N ILE A 172 -9.35 13.44 7.83
CA ILE A 172 -10.22 12.74 6.87
C ILE A 172 -11.27 11.91 7.61
N SER A 173 -10.87 11.17 8.66
CA SER A 173 -11.75 10.38 9.51
C SER A 173 -12.90 11.21 10.06
N LYS A 174 -12.58 12.38 10.64
CA LYS A 174 -13.59 13.30 11.20
C LYS A 174 -14.51 13.87 10.12
N PHE A 175 -13.96 14.27 8.98
CA PHE A 175 -14.75 14.84 7.88
C PHE A 175 -15.69 13.81 7.22
N ARG A 176 -15.22 12.57 7.07
CA ARG A 176 -15.96 11.48 6.41
C ARG A 176 -16.81 10.65 7.38
N ASN A 177 -16.71 10.90 8.68
CA ASN A 177 -17.24 10.03 9.73
C ASN A 177 -16.83 8.56 9.53
N LYS A 178 -15.54 8.34 9.21
CA LYS A 178 -14.98 7.05 8.83
C LYS A 178 -13.95 6.59 9.85
N VAL A 179 -14.10 5.38 10.37
CA VAL A 179 -13.12 4.76 11.28
C VAL A 179 -12.17 3.88 10.45
N TYR A 180 -10.87 4.07 10.65
CA TYR A 180 -9.83 3.29 9.95
C TYR A 180 -9.18 2.29 10.90
N ASN A 181 -8.93 1.08 10.40
CA ASN A 181 -8.05 0.12 11.08
C ASN A 181 -6.60 0.49 10.77
N ILE A 182 -5.95 1.21 11.68
CA ILE A 182 -4.56 1.66 11.53
C ILE A 182 -3.62 0.60 12.10
N SER A 183 -2.60 0.22 11.34
CA SER A 183 -1.58 -0.75 11.73
C SER A 183 -0.18 -0.25 11.40
N ILE A 184 0.73 -0.30 12.36
CA ILE A 184 2.16 0.00 12.18
C ILE A 184 2.90 -1.31 11.95
N VAL A 185 3.78 -1.30 10.95
CA VAL A 185 4.72 -2.38 10.68
C VAL A 185 6.13 -1.81 10.80
N GLU A 186 6.89 -2.26 11.78
CA GLU A 186 8.30 -1.88 11.89
C GLU A 186 9.08 -2.62 10.80
N ASN A 187 9.54 -1.89 9.80
CA ASN A 187 10.13 -2.46 8.59
C ASN A 187 11.63 -2.14 8.49
N GLN A 188 12.35 -2.99 7.76
CA GLN A 188 13.81 -2.91 7.60
C GLN A 188 14.53 -2.84 8.96
N PHE A 189 14.00 -3.55 9.95
CA PHE A 189 14.56 -3.50 11.30
C PHE A 189 15.95 -4.17 11.32
N ILE A 190 16.96 -3.41 11.74
CA ILE A 190 18.33 -3.88 11.95
C ILE A 190 18.58 -3.90 13.45
N LYS A 191 18.81 -5.09 14.04
CA LYS A 191 19.22 -5.20 15.45
C LYS A 191 20.57 -4.49 15.65
N ASN A 192 20.71 -3.82 16.80
CA ASN A 192 21.97 -3.31 17.39
C ASN A 192 22.37 -1.85 17.13
N ARG A 193 21.59 -0.87 17.65
CA ARG A 193 22.13 0.41 18.14
C ARG A 193 21.36 0.88 19.39
N ASN A 194 22.03 1.38 20.42
CA ASN A 194 21.37 1.86 21.65
C ASN A 194 20.32 2.95 21.37
N ILE A 195 20.61 3.85 20.41
CA ILE A 195 19.68 4.90 19.95
C ILE A 195 18.40 4.31 19.33
N ILE A 196 18.49 3.18 18.62
CA ILE A 196 17.31 2.52 18.03
C ILE A 196 16.39 2.00 19.14
N LYS A 197 16.94 1.48 20.25
CA LYS A 197 16.13 1.01 21.39
C LYS A 197 15.36 2.13 22.06
N GLU A 198 15.95 3.32 22.20
CA GLU A 198 15.25 4.48 22.77
C GLU A 198 14.11 4.95 21.86
N LEU A 199 14.36 5.06 20.55
CA LEU A 199 13.32 5.44 19.58
C LEU A 199 12.20 4.42 19.48
N GLU A 200 12.55 3.13 19.53
CA GLU A 200 11.59 2.02 19.57
C GLU A 200 10.72 2.10 20.83
N SER A 201 11.34 2.33 21.99
CA SER A 201 10.64 2.53 23.26
C SER A 201 9.67 3.71 23.19
N LEU A 202 10.07 4.83 22.57
CA LEU A 202 9.19 5.99 22.36
C LEU A 202 8.01 5.67 21.44
N LEU A 203 8.24 4.97 20.32
CA LEU A 203 7.19 4.53 19.41
C LEU A 203 6.19 3.65 20.15
N HIS A 204 6.68 2.64 20.88
CA HIS A 204 5.85 1.71 21.63
C HIS A 204 5.10 2.43 22.75
N LYS A 205 5.74 3.33 23.49
CA LYS A 205 5.07 4.11 24.55
C LYS A 205 3.89 4.91 24.00
N LYS A 206 3.99 5.46 22.79
CA LYS A 206 2.97 6.33 22.21
C LYS A 206 1.93 5.58 21.36
N TYR A 207 2.33 4.49 20.71
CA TYR A 207 1.55 3.85 19.65
C TYR A 207 1.50 2.30 19.72
N LYS A 208 1.79 1.71 20.89
CA LYS A 208 1.82 0.23 21.09
C LYS A 208 0.67 -0.51 20.42
N GLU A 209 -0.55 -0.01 20.58
CA GLU A 209 -1.78 -0.67 20.12
C GLU A 209 -1.86 -0.78 18.59
N TYR A 210 -1.23 0.16 17.89
CA TYR A 210 -1.16 0.18 16.44
C TYR A 210 -0.08 -0.76 15.91
N VAL A 211 0.96 -1.10 16.68
CA VAL A 211 2.06 -1.98 16.22
C VAL A 211 1.56 -3.41 16.05
N LYS A 212 1.55 -3.91 14.81
CA LYS A 212 1.05 -5.26 14.46
C LYS A 212 2.13 -6.23 14.01
N GLY A 213 3.34 -5.76 13.74
CA GLY A 213 4.42 -6.66 13.34
C GLY A 213 5.74 -5.97 13.11
N LYS A 214 6.78 -6.79 12.97
CA LYS A 214 8.13 -6.38 12.64
C LYS A 214 8.65 -7.25 11.51
N ILE A 215 9.22 -6.62 10.50
CA ILE A 215 9.89 -7.30 9.39
C ILE A 215 11.34 -6.86 9.39
N HIS A 216 12.23 -7.82 9.63
CA HIS A 216 13.66 -7.56 9.73
C HIS A 216 14.25 -7.28 8.35
N TYR A 217 15.32 -6.50 8.33
CA TYR A 217 16.15 -6.39 7.13
C TYR A 217 16.64 -7.80 6.73
N SER A 218 16.45 -8.16 5.45
CA SER A 218 16.98 -9.39 4.88
C SER A 218 17.56 -9.12 3.49
N ASN A 219 18.73 -9.70 3.22
CA ASN A 219 19.32 -9.69 1.89
C ASN A 219 18.43 -10.39 0.85
N GLY A 220 17.62 -11.38 1.28
CA GLY A 220 16.64 -12.03 0.41
C GLY A 220 15.62 -11.04 -0.16
N ILE A 221 15.22 -10.03 0.63
CA ILE A 221 14.33 -8.95 0.15
C ILE A 221 14.99 -8.17 -0.97
N LYS A 222 16.24 -7.77 -0.77
CA LYS A 222 17.02 -7.03 -1.78
C LYS A 222 17.14 -7.86 -3.07
N ILE A 223 17.43 -9.15 -2.96
CA ILE A 223 17.61 -10.04 -4.10
C ILE A 223 16.33 -10.15 -4.92
N PHE A 224 15.18 -10.47 -4.32
CA PHE A 224 13.95 -10.66 -5.09
C PHE A 224 13.47 -9.36 -5.73
N ILE A 225 13.65 -8.22 -5.05
CA ILE A 225 13.33 -6.89 -5.61
C ILE A 225 14.22 -6.57 -6.81
N THR A 226 15.54 -6.75 -6.69
CA THR A 226 16.50 -6.46 -7.78
C THR A 226 16.28 -7.38 -8.97
N LYS A 227 16.02 -8.67 -8.74
CA LYS A 227 15.80 -9.65 -9.80
C LYS A 227 14.37 -9.66 -10.36
N ARG A 228 13.42 -9.02 -9.67
CA ARG A 228 11.99 -9.04 -9.99
C ARG A 228 11.45 -10.48 -10.02
N GLU A 229 11.81 -11.24 -8.99
CA GLU A 229 11.41 -12.63 -8.76
C GLU A 229 10.39 -12.70 -7.63
N GLU A 230 9.55 -13.73 -7.61
CA GLU A 230 8.61 -13.92 -6.51
C GLU A 230 9.36 -14.03 -5.16
N PRO A 231 8.82 -13.48 -4.06
CA PRO A 231 9.39 -13.65 -2.74
C PRO A 231 9.49 -15.13 -2.35
N ALA A 232 10.61 -15.52 -1.76
CA ALA A 232 10.85 -16.90 -1.37
C ALA A 232 10.11 -17.24 -0.05
N ILE A 233 9.18 -18.20 -0.13
CA ILE A 233 8.28 -18.58 0.98
C ILE A 233 9.05 -19.09 2.22
N LYS A 234 10.22 -19.72 2.02
CA LYS A 234 11.02 -20.31 3.10
C LYS A 234 11.86 -19.28 3.89
N GLU A 235 11.87 -18.02 3.47
CA GLU A 235 12.66 -16.98 4.11
C GLU A 235 11.96 -16.39 5.35
N THR A 236 12.74 -15.99 6.35
CA THR A 236 12.21 -15.43 7.60
C THR A 236 11.33 -14.20 7.39
N TYR A 237 11.69 -13.30 6.46
CA TYR A 237 10.88 -12.11 6.18
C TYR A 237 9.48 -12.46 5.67
N TYR A 238 9.32 -13.61 5.00
CA TYR A 238 8.04 -14.05 4.47
C TYR A 238 7.13 -14.53 5.60
N GLU A 239 7.68 -15.32 6.54
CA GLU A 239 6.96 -15.74 7.74
C GLU A 239 6.62 -14.57 8.67
N GLU A 240 7.53 -13.59 8.83
CA GLU A 240 7.25 -12.35 9.56
C GLU A 240 6.12 -11.54 8.91
N THR A 241 6.08 -11.49 7.58
CA THR A 241 4.98 -10.87 6.83
C THR A 241 3.66 -11.61 7.10
N LYS A 242 3.69 -12.95 7.08
CA LYS A 242 2.52 -13.78 7.38
C LYS A 242 1.97 -13.51 8.78
N ASN A 243 2.82 -13.51 9.80
CA ASN A 243 2.41 -13.21 11.17
C ASN A 243 1.90 -11.76 11.32
N THR A 244 2.52 -10.81 10.62
CA THR A 244 2.05 -9.41 10.58
C THR A 244 0.64 -9.32 10.00
N LEU A 245 0.36 -9.97 8.87
CA LEU A 245 -0.98 -9.98 8.26
C LEU A 245 -2.04 -10.61 9.17
N LYS A 246 -1.71 -11.71 9.85
CA LYS A 246 -2.61 -12.33 10.85
C LYS A 246 -2.98 -11.35 11.97
N ASN A 247 -2.01 -10.59 12.47
CA ASN A 247 -2.23 -9.59 13.52
C ASN A 247 -3.06 -8.37 13.04
N ILE A 248 -3.02 -8.05 11.74
CA ILE A 248 -3.81 -6.95 11.16
C ILE A 248 -5.26 -7.38 10.93
N PHE A 249 -5.48 -8.59 10.42
CA PHE A 249 -6.79 -9.02 9.93
C PHE A 249 -7.52 -10.06 10.80
N SER A 250 -6.88 -10.57 11.86
CA SER A 250 -7.39 -11.70 12.67
C SER A 250 -7.74 -12.94 11.83
N VAL A 251 -6.91 -13.22 10.80
CA VAL A 251 -7.03 -14.37 9.88
C VAL A 251 -6.05 -15.47 10.28
#